data_AF-A0A523K519-F1
#
_entry.id   AF-A0A523K519-F1
#
_cell.length_a   1.000
_cell.length_b   1.000
_cell.length_c   1.000
_cell.angle_alpha   90.00
_cell.angle_beta   90.00
_cell.angle_gamma   90.00
#
_symmetry.space_group_name_H-M   'P 1'
#
loop_
_entity.id
_entity.type
_entity.pdbx_description
1 polymer ?
#
loop_
_entity_poly.entity_id
_entity_poly.type
_entity_poly.pdbx_seq_one_letter_code
_entity_poly.pdbx_strand_id
1 'polypeptide(L)'
;MSEGLVTATYIGATILFILTLGGLSDQETARKGNVYGMIGMTIAILATVLGPEVSSNFHIIIITMLIGGSIGMVLARKVQMTQMP
;
A
#
# COMPACT_ATOMS: atom_id res chain seq x y z
N MET A 1 11.74 -10.15 11.24
CA MET A 1 12.74 -10.02 10.14
C MET A 1 14.01 -9.38 10.69
N SER A 2 15.18 -9.54 10.04
CA SER A 2 16.37 -8.76 10.41
C SER A 2 16.18 -7.29 10.02
N GLU A 3 16.73 -6.36 10.81
CA GLU A 3 16.59 -4.91 10.54
C GLU A 3 17.06 -4.53 9.14
N GLY A 4 18.18 -5.08 8.68
CA GLY A 4 18.70 -4.84 7.33
C GLY A 4 17.72 -5.26 6.22
N LEU A 5 16.98 -6.36 6.43
CA LEU A 5 16.00 -6.83 5.44
C LEU A 5 14.75 -5.95 5.43
N VAL A 6 14.31 -5.46 6.60
CA VAL A 6 13.20 -4.48 6.69
C VAL A 6 13.58 -3.19 5.94
N THR A 7 14.77 -2.66 6.20
CA THR A 7 15.28 -1.46 5.52
C THR A 7 15.38 -1.66 4.01
N ALA A 8 15.93 -2.78 3.53
CA ALA A 8 16.00 -3.08 2.11
C ALA A 8 14.61 -3.14 1.46
N THR A 9 13.63 -3.72 2.17
CA THR A 9 12.25 -3.83 1.70
C THR A 9 11.56 -2.46 1.62
N TYR A 10 11.82 -1.56 2.57
CA TYR A 10 11.35 -0.17 2.53
C TYR A 10 11.98 0.64 1.39
N ILE A 11 13.27 0.44 1.10
CA ILE A 11 13.92 1.04 -0.07
C ILE A 11 13.25 0.55 -1.37
N GLY A 12 13.00 -0.76 -1.48
CA GLY A 12 12.29 -1.34 -2.62
C GLY A 12 10.87 -0.78 -2.80
N ALA A 13 10.10 -0.69 -1.71
CA ALA A 13 8.77 -0.08 -1.72
C ALA A 13 8.82 1.40 -2.15
N THR A 14 9.81 2.15 -1.67
CA THR A 14 10.00 3.56 -2.05
C THR A 14 10.25 3.71 -3.55
N ILE A 15 11.09 2.86 -4.14
CA ILE A 15 11.34 2.87 -5.59
C ILE A 15 10.04 2.59 -6.37
N LEU A 16 9.23 1.62 -5.93
CA LEU A 16 7.94 1.32 -6.56
C LEU A 16 6.97 2.50 -6.48
N PHE A 17 6.94 3.24 -5.38
CA PHE A 17 6.12 4.45 -5.27
C PHE A 17 6.61 5.58 -6.20
N ILE A 18 7.92 5.74 -6.38
CA ILE A 18 8.46 6.69 -7.36
C ILE A 18 8.01 6.31 -8.78
N LEU A 19 8.09 5.03 -9.15
CA LEU A 19 7.60 4.54 -10.44
C LEU A 19 6.08 4.67 -10.61
N THR A 20 5.32 4.61 -9.52
CA THR A 20 3.87 4.84 -9.52
C THR A 20 3.55 6.27 -9.91
N LEU A 21 4.21 7.25 -9.26
CA LEU A 21 4.02 8.67 -9.55
C LEU A 21 4.44 9.02 -10.98
N GLY A 22 5.58 8.46 -11.43
CA GLY A 22 6.02 8.59 -12.82
C GLY A 22 5.01 8.02 -13.81
N GLY A 23 4.53 6.79 -13.58
CA GLY A 23 3.57 6.14 -14.46
C GLY A 23 2.19 6.79 -14.49
N LEU A 24 1.74 7.39 -13.38
CA LEU A 24 0.47 8.12 -13.32
C LEU A 24 0.51 9.44 -14.10
N SER A 25 1.69 9.95 -14.46
CA SER A 25 1.85 11.22 -15.19
C SER A 25 1.54 11.09 -16.69
N ASP A 26 1.59 9.88 -17.26
CA ASP A 26 1.26 9.61 -18.66
C ASP A 26 0.05 8.68 -18.77
N GLN A 27 -0.98 9.06 -19.53
CA GLN A 27 -2.22 8.27 -19.63
C GLN A 27 -2.00 6.84 -20.15
N GLU A 28 -1.05 6.66 -21.06
CA GLU A 28 -0.71 5.33 -21.62
C GLU A 28 -0.09 4.40 -20.57
N THR A 29 0.63 4.96 -19.59
CA THR A 29 1.32 4.17 -18.56
C THR A 29 0.61 4.18 -17.21
N ALA A 30 -0.43 5.00 -17.03
CA ALA A 30 -1.17 5.19 -15.78
C ALA A 30 -1.65 3.87 -15.16
N ARG A 31 -2.15 2.93 -15.97
CA ARG A 31 -2.58 1.61 -15.48
C ARG A 31 -1.41 0.81 -14.90
N LYS A 32 -0.24 0.84 -15.55
CA LYS A 32 0.96 0.16 -15.06
C LYS A 32 1.52 0.86 -13.82
N GLY A 33 1.54 2.20 -13.82
CA GLY A 33 1.92 3.02 -12.68
C GLY A 33 1.13 2.65 -11.43
N ASN A 34 -0.21 2.60 -11.52
CA ASN A 34 -1.06 2.21 -10.40
C ASN A 34 -0.77 0.79 -9.87
N VAL A 35 -0.42 -0.16 -10.75
CA VAL A 35 -0.04 -1.53 -10.34
C VAL A 35 1.25 -1.52 -9.53
N TYR A 36 2.26 -0.73 -9.92
CA TYR A 36 3.48 -0.57 -9.10
C TYR A 36 3.15 -0.05 -7.70
N GLY A 37 2.18 0.86 -7.58
CA GLY A 37 1.76 1.42 -6.30
C GLY A 37 1.07 0.41 -5.42
N MET A 38 0.18 -0.41 -5.98
CA MET A 38 -0.46 -1.50 -5.26
C MET A 38 0.55 -2.54 -4.76
N ILE A 39 1.54 -2.89 -5.58
CA ILE A 39 2.62 -3.82 -5.18
C ILE A 39 3.48 -3.19 -4.09
N GLY A 40 3.89 -1.93 -4.25
CA GLY A 40 4.70 -1.20 -3.27
C GLY A 40 4.02 -1.09 -1.91
N MET A 41 2.73 -0.75 -1.89
CA MET A 41 1.94 -0.70 -0.65
C MET A 41 1.80 -2.07 0.00
N THR A 42 1.58 -3.13 -0.78
CA THR A 42 1.50 -4.51 -0.26
C THR A 42 2.81 -4.92 0.41
N ILE A 43 3.94 -4.65 -0.25
CA ILE A 43 5.28 -4.95 0.28
C ILE A 43 5.55 -4.18 1.57
N ALA A 44 5.21 -2.87 1.60
CA ALA A 44 5.41 -2.04 2.78
C ALA A 44 4.62 -2.56 4.00
N ILE A 45 3.33 -2.89 3.81
CA ILE A 45 2.49 -3.45 4.87
C ILE A 45 3.08 -4.75 5.39
N LEU A 46 3.47 -5.67 4.50
CA LEU A 46 4.07 -6.94 4.91
C LEU A 46 5.38 -6.75 5.68
N ALA A 47 6.24 -5.82 5.25
CA ALA A 47 7.49 -5.52 5.94
C ALA A 47 7.26 -4.94 7.34
N THR A 48 6.30 -4.04 7.49
CA THR A 48 5.94 -3.47 8.79
C THR A 48 5.34 -4.52 9.72
N VAL A 49 4.42 -5.33 9.21
CA VAL A 49 3.74 -6.37 10.00
C VAL A 49 4.72 -7.47 10.42
N LEU A 50 5.63 -7.91 9.55
CA LEU A 50 6.65 -8.95 9.84
C LEU A 50 7.93 -8.39 10.49
N GLY A 51 7.96 -7.07 10.73
CA GLY A 51 9.05 -6.37 11.38
C GLY A 51 9.15 -6.70 12.88
N PRO A 52 10.34 -6.52 13.48
CA PRO A 52 10.56 -6.83 14.90
C PRO A 52 9.76 -5.93 15.86
N GLU A 53 9.27 -4.78 15.39
CA GLU A 53 8.49 -3.81 16.17
C GLU A 53 7.08 -4.31 16.50
N VAL A 54 6.53 -5.23 15.70
CA VAL A 54 5.20 -5.80 15.90
C VAL A 54 5.35 -7.15 16.60
N SER A 55 5.16 -7.17 17.93
CA SER A 55 5.47 -8.35 18.76
C SER A 55 4.25 -9.15 19.23
N SER A 56 3.11 -8.53 19.53
CA SER A 56 1.97 -9.25 20.17
C SER A 56 0.58 -8.91 19.61
N ASN A 57 0.44 -7.78 18.90
CA ASN A 57 -0.87 -7.24 18.50
C ASN A 57 -1.25 -7.51 17.05
N PHE A 58 -0.70 -8.55 16.42
CA PHE A 58 -0.99 -8.92 15.02
C PHE A 58 -2.50 -9.07 14.76
N HIS A 59 -3.22 -9.69 15.69
CA HIS A 59 -4.65 -9.92 15.60
C HIS A 59 -5.42 -8.59 15.52
N ILE A 60 -5.08 -7.60 16.35
CA ILE A 60 -5.70 -6.26 16.33
C ILE A 60 -5.39 -5.53 15.03
N ILE A 61 -4.15 -5.60 14.54
CA ILE A 61 -3.73 -4.95 13.28
C ILE A 61 -4.53 -5.51 12.11
N ILE A 62 -4.63 -6.84 11.99
CA ILE A 62 -5.37 -7.50 10.91
C ILE A 62 -6.86 -7.16 10.99
N ILE A 63 -7.47 -7.23 12.18
CA ILE A 63 -8.89 -6.91 12.35
C ILE A 63 -9.17 -5.45 11.96
N THR A 64 -8.37 -4.51 12.44
CA THR A 64 -8.55 -3.08 12.17
C THR A 64 -8.32 -2.76 10.70
N MET A 65 -7.30 -3.37 10.08
CA MET A 65 -7.00 -3.23 8.65
C MET A 65 -8.13 -3.77 7.78
N LEU A 66 -8.71 -4.93 8.13
CA LEU A 66 -9.84 -5.49 7.41
C LEU A 66 -11.09 -4.61 7.53
N ILE A 67 -11.38 -4.09 8.72
CA ILE A 67 -12.51 -3.17 8.94
C ILE A 67 -12.30 -1.89 8.12
N GLY A 68 -11.16 -1.21 8.28
CA GLY A 68 -10.86 0.03 7.57
C GLY A 68 -10.82 -0.15 6.06
N GLY A 69 -10.17 -1.22 5.57
CA GLY A 69 -10.08 -1.55 4.16
C GLY A 69 -11.43 -1.90 3.54
N SER A 70 -12.29 -2.64 4.25
CA SER A 70 -13.63 -2.98 3.77
C SER A 70 -14.52 -1.74 3.68
N ILE A 71 -14.53 -0.90 4.72
CA ILE A 71 -15.29 0.36 4.72
C ILE A 71 -14.80 1.27 3.60
N GLY A 72 -13.48 1.45 3.47
CA GLY A 72 -12.87 2.25 2.41
C GLY A 72 -13.24 1.74 1.01
N MET A 73 -13.21 0.42 0.80
CA MET A 73 -13.60 -0.19 -0.48
C MET A 73 -15.08 0.04 -0.82
N VAL A 74 -15.98 -0.08 0.15
CA VAL A 74 -17.41 0.15 -0.06
C VAL A 74 -17.68 1.62 -0.39
N LEU A 75 -17.06 2.55 0.35
CA LEU A 75 -17.20 3.98 0.11
C LEU A 75 -16.62 4.37 -1.25
N ALA A 76 -15.43 3.89 -1.59
CA ALA A 76 -14.78 4.18 -2.88
C ALA A 76 -15.62 3.73 -4.09
N ARG A 77 -16.37 2.64 -3.97
CA ARG A 77 -17.29 2.18 -5.03
C ARG A 77 -18.60 2.97 -5.10
N LYS A 78 -19.01 3.60 -4.00
CA LYS A 78 -20.30 4.29 -3.89
C LYS A 78 -20.22 5.76 -4.30
N VAL A 79 -19.06 6.40 -4.13
CA VAL A 79 -18.84 7.81 -4.48
C VAL A 79 -18.90 7.98 -6.01
N GLN A 80 -19.65 8.99 -6.46
CA GLN A 80 -19.73 9.32 -7.88
C GLN A 80 -18.44 10.03 -8.30
N MET A 81 -17.96 9.75 -9.53
CA MET A 81 -16.77 10.43 -10.09
C MET A 81 -16.94 11.96 -10.17
N THR A 82 -18.18 12.47 -10.15
CA THR A 82 -18.51 13.91 -10.12
C THR A 82 -18.24 14.58 -8.77
N GLN A 83 -18.11 13.80 -7.71
CA GLN A 83 -17.85 14.27 -6.35
C GLN A 83 -16.37 14.20 -5.98
N MET A 84 -15.53 13.66 -6.87
CA MET A 84 -14.07 13.70 -6.69
C MET A 84 -13.59 15.12 -7.02
N PRO A 85 -13.00 15.85 -6.05
CA PRO A 85 -12.52 17.22 -6.25
C PRO A 85 -11.32 17.29 -7.20
#